data_AF-A0A973ZA05-F1
#
_entry.id   AF-A0A973ZA05-F1
#
_cell.length_a   1.000
_cell.length_b   1.000
_cell.length_c   1.000
_cell.angle_alpha   90.00
_cell.angle_beta   90.00
_cell.angle_gamma   90.00
#
_symmetry.space_group_name_H-M   'P 1'
#
loop_
_entity.id
_entity.type
_entity.pdbx_description
1 polymer ?
#
loop_
_entity_poly.entity_id
_entity_poly.type
_entity_poly.pdbx_seq_one_letter_code
_entity_poly.pdbx_strand_id
1 'polypeptide(L)'
;MPSSDNLSRALFAPVDPPLRPLPASVAELLLSLDAPPRLAAHLRAVHDVAVQLVDWVEQRYPDLDLDREAVLFGAATHDVGKAVHVAELSGPGSSHEKAGRELLLAHGFGPELARFAGTHGAWTGPAVTLEDLLVSTADKIWKNKRVPELEDLVVTRLVRATGREGEEGRKGQEGEEGREGWVERLAVDELLERIGGGADHRLAFQASFPAPVAGFAEGAEHPVVRFLREVAADVGIDAPEVERTVTPGDLDLYGLRCPDAEVADAVWLRLRALHPDTGLWPFLSHWSPTEWEWEEGRHAEPRPAESGVLAAIVASQERTVHESKMGALTPYARGELLARRFAHVPGGIWVCLIEADLPSTLPQLLHAPFTPGWGSDGPVPELGYDRHQAVLREWEIRYGAVLYYLACTDTLVLEVERPPTDRAEIARVAAEQYAYCLDLDQVVGGPEEVAERQVPSGHWFFWWD
;
A
#
# COMPACT_ATOMS: atom_id res chain seq x y z
N MET A 1 6.37 -18.46 19.49
CA MET A 1 6.87 -17.80 20.72
C MET A 1 5.67 -17.19 21.44
N PRO A 2 5.61 -17.14 22.79
CA PRO A 2 4.43 -16.61 23.48
C PRO A 2 4.22 -15.11 23.19
N SER A 3 2.96 -14.70 22.99
CA SER A 3 2.50 -13.32 22.67
C SER A 3 3.20 -12.22 23.49
N SER A 4 3.42 -12.47 24.80
CA SER A 4 4.01 -11.50 25.73
C SER A 4 5.44 -11.09 25.40
N ASP A 5 6.22 -11.96 24.74
CA ASP A 5 7.61 -11.66 24.35
C ASP A 5 7.63 -10.71 23.14
N ASN A 6 6.73 -10.92 22.17
CA ASN A 6 6.62 -10.06 21.00
C ASN A 6 6.02 -8.68 21.33
N LEU A 7 5.05 -8.61 22.23
CA LEU A 7 4.51 -7.33 22.71
C LEU A 7 5.60 -6.52 23.41
N SER A 8 6.39 -7.16 24.28
CA SER A 8 7.52 -6.51 24.95
C SER A 8 8.57 -6.02 23.94
N ARG A 9 8.85 -6.79 22.89
CA ARG A 9 9.73 -6.37 21.80
C ARG A 9 9.17 -5.14 21.05
N ALA A 10 7.89 -5.13 20.69
CA ALA A 10 7.29 -3.97 20.02
C ALA A 10 7.40 -2.69 20.87
N LEU A 11 7.16 -2.80 22.17
CA LEU A 11 7.20 -1.67 23.10
C LEU A 11 8.62 -1.18 23.41
N PHE A 12 9.58 -2.08 23.61
CA PHE A 12 10.85 -1.74 24.27
C PHE A 12 12.10 -2.10 23.48
N ALA A 13 12.01 -2.88 22.40
CA ALA A 13 13.21 -3.25 21.66
C ALA A 13 13.88 -2.01 21.04
N PRO A 14 15.21 -1.99 20.97
CA PRO A 14 15.92 -0.99 20.17
C PRO A 14 15.54 -1.16 18.68
N VAL A 15 15.42 -0.03 17.99
CA VAL A 15 15.11 0.05 16.55
C VAL A 15 16.17 0.96 15.92
N ASP A 16 16.52 0.73 14.67
CA ASP A 16 17.42 1.59 13.90
C ASP A 16 16.73 2.04 12.59
N PRO A 17 16.46 3.34 12.41
CA PRO A 17 16.64 4.44 13.36
C PRO A 17 15.78 4.30 14.64
N PRO A 18 16.19 4.89 15.77
CA PRO A 18 15.51 4.72 17.05
C PRO A 18 14.15 5.41 17.06
N LEU A 19 13.10 4.64 17.38
CA LEU A 19 11.77 5.16 17.67
C LEU A 19 11.63 5.53 19.14
N ARG A 20 11.07 6.71 19.42
CA ARG A 20 10.77 7.18 20.77
C ARG A 20 9.88 6.18 21.53
N PRO A 21 10.15 5.93 22.83
CA PRO A 21 9.32 5.04 23.63
C PRO A 21 7.96 5.69 23.91
N LEU A 22 6.92 4.87 23.99
CA LEU A 22 5.59 5.32 24.43
C LEU A 22 5.62 5.86 25.86
N PRO A 23 4.66 6.70 26.26
CA PRO A 23 4.47 7.07 27.67
C PRO A 23 4.34 5.80 28.53
N ALA A 24 4.99 5.78 29.70
CA ALA A 24 5.05 4.58 30.55
C ALA A 24 3.65 4.04 30.90
N SER A 25 2.70 4.93 31.21
CA SER A 25 1.31 4.58 31.50
C SER A 25 0.59 3.93 30.31
N VAL A 26 0.94 4.29 29.08
CA VAL A 26 0.38 3.68 27.86
C VAL A 26 1.02 2.32 27.60
N ALA A 27 2.33 2.18 27.80
CA ALA A 27 2.99 0.88 27.68
C ALA A 27 2.45 -0.13 28.72
N GLU A 28 2.25 0.32 29.96
CA GLU A 28 1.61 -0.48 31.03
C GLU A 28 0.17 -0.87 30.67
N LEU A 29 -0.61 0.05 30.08
CA LEU A 29 -1.94 -0.25 29.57
C LEU A 29 -1.90 -1.32 28.47
N LEU A 30 -1.04 -1.16 27.47
CA LEU A 30 -0.95 -2.14 26.37
C LEU A 30 -0.53 -3.53 26.86
N LEU A 31 0.35 -3.60 27.85
CA LEU A 31 0.71 -4.85 28.53
C LEU A 31 -0.47 -5.45 29.31
N SER A 32 -1.25 -4.64 30.03
CA SER A 32 -2.39 -5.13 30.80
C SER A 32 -3.54 -5.64 29.93
N LEU A 33 -3.65 -5.11 28.72
CA LEU A 33 -4.61 -5.54 27.70
C LEU A 33 -4.16 -6.77 26.90
N ASP A 34 -2.93 -7.26 27.06
CA ASP A 34 -2.28 -8.22 26.14
C ASP A 34 -2.44 -7.77 24.68
N ALA A 35 -2.17 -6.48 24.43
CA ALA A 35 -2.42 -5.85 23.15
C ALA A 35 -1.64 -6.56 22.02
N PRO A 36 -2.20 -6.65 20.80
CA PRO A 36 -1.51 -7.23 19.67
C PRO A 36 -0.15 -6.55 19.41
N PRO A 37 0.96 -7.28 19.23
CA PRO A 37 2.28 -6.68 19.02
C PRO A 37 2.32 -5.69 17.85
N ARG A 38 1.58 -5.96 16.77
CA ARG A 38 1.44 -5.04 15.62
C ARG A 38 0.82 -3.69 16.01
N LEU A 39 -0.17 -3.70 16.91
CA LEU A 39 -0.78 -2.49 17.43
C LEU A 39 0.23 -1.67 18.24
N ALA A 40 0.98 -2.32 19.13
CA ALA A 40 2.01 -1.63 19.91
C ALA A 40 3.11 -1.03 19.00
N ALA A 41 3.51 -1.76 17.96
CA ALA A 41 4.49 -1.27 16.99
C ALA A 41 3.97 -0.05 16.20
N HIS A 42 2.71 -0.09 15.74
CA HIS A 42 2.01 1.04 15.10
C HIS A 42 2.01 2.28 16.01
N LEU A 43 1.48 2.13 17.22
CA LEU A 43 1.34 3.23 18.17
C LEU A 43 2.69 3.87 18.49
N ARG A 44 3.76 3.06 18.60
CA ARG A 44 5.12 3.55 18.81
C ARG A 44 5.66 4.34 17.61
N ALA A 45 5.42 3.88 16.39
CA ALA A 45 5.84 4.59 15.18
C ALA A 45 5.09 5.92 15.00
N VAL A 46 3.77 5.94 15.26
CA VAL A 46 2.96 7.17 15.21
C VAL A 46 3.35 8.13 16.34
N HIS A 47 3.60 7.62 17.55
CA HIS A 47 4.07 8.44 18.66
C HIS A 47 5.42 9.10 18.38
N ASP A 48 6.38 8.40 17.77
CA ASP A 48 7.65 8.98 17.33
C ASP A 48 7.46 10.18 16.40
N VAL A 49 6.56 10.05 15.43
CA VAL A 49 6.19 11.12 14.51
C VAL A 49 5.53 12.28 15.25
N ALA A 50 4.63 12.00 16.20
CA ALA A 50 4.00 13.02 17.02
C ALA A 50 5.03 13.81 17.84
N VAL A 51 6.07 13.16 18.38
CA VAL A 51 7.20 13.85 19.03
C VAL A 51 7.87 14.82 18.06
N GLN A 52 8.16 14.40 16.83
CA GLN A 52 8.80 15.27 15.84
C GLN A 52 7.92 16.46 15.44
N LEU A 53 6.60 16.25 15.31
CA LEU A 53 5.64 17.32 15.01
C LEU A 53 5.57 18.33 16.17
N VAL A 54 5.40 17.85 17.41
CA VAL A 54 5.31 18.73 18.59
C VAL A 54 6.61 19.47 18.83
N ASP A 55 7.77 18.80 18.72
CA ASP A 55 9.09 19.44 18.84
C ASP A 55 9.24 20.60 17.84
N TRP A 56 8.77 20.42 16.61
CA TRP A 56 8.80 21.47 15.59
C TRP A 56 7.84 22.61 15.92
N VAL A 57 6.61 22.31 16.36
CA VAL A 57 5.63 23.33 16.73
C VAL A 57 6.13 24.17 17.90
N GLU A 58 6.64 23.56 18.98
CA GLU A 58 7.15 24.28 20.14
C GLU A 58 8.38 25.14 19.79
N GLN A 59 9.27 24.66 18.91
CA GLN A 59 10.43 25.44 18.47
C GLN A 59 10.03 26.64 17.62
N ARG A 60 9.02 26.49 16.76
CA ARG A 60 8.60 27.54 15.81
C ARG A 60 7.60 28.52 16.43
N TYR A 61 6.79 28.06 17.38
CA TYR A 61 5.69 28.78 17.99
C TYR A 61 5.78 28.69 19.52
N PRO A 62 6.81 29.29 20.15
CA PRO A 62 7.07 29.13 21.59
C PRO A 62 5.99 29.74 22.50
N ASP A 63 5.19 30.69 21.98
CA ASP A 63 4.09 31.34 22.71
C ASP A 63 2.75 30.61 22.54
N LEU A 64 2.71 29.54 21.73
CA LEU A 64 1.51 28.75 21.51
C LEU A 64 1.24 27.85 22.73
N ASP A 65 0.06 27.99 23.31
CA ASP A 65 -0.43 27.09 24.37
C ASP A 65 -0.85 25.75 23.76
N LEU A 66 0.14 24.89 23.52
CA LEU A 66 -0.04 23.53 23.00
C LEU A 66 0.09 22.52 24.14
N ASP A 67 -0.91 21.66 24.32
CA ASP A 67 -0.80 20.55 25.27
C ASP A 67 0.01 19.40 24.67
N ARG A 68 1.34 19.48 24.82
CA ARG A 68 2.30 18.45 24.37
C ARG A 68 1.95 17.07 24.90
N GLU A 69 1.65 16.96 26.19
CA GLU A 69 1.39 15.65 26.81
C GLU A 69 0.13 15.02 26.23
N ALA A 70 -0.91 15.82 25.97
CA ALA A 70 -2.12 15.35 25.32
C ALA A 70 -1.89 14.84 23.89
N VAL A 71 -1.10 15.55 23.06
CA VAL A 71 -0.78 15.09 21.69
C VAL A 71 -0.01 13.77 21.72
N LEU A 72 1.00 13.70 22.57
CA LEU A 72 1.85 12.51 22.71
C LEU A 72 1.06 11.30 23.22
N PHE A 73 0.15 11.52 24.17
CA PHE A 73 -0.78 10.51 24.66
C PHE A 73 -1.77 10.08 23.58
N GLY A 74 -2.37 11.05 22.87
CA GLY A 74 -3.33 10.81 21.81
C GLY A 74 -2.73 9.97 20.68
N ALA A 75 -1.54 10.32 20.19
CA ALA A 75 -0.82 9.52 19.20
C ALA A 75 -0.52 8.09 19.69
N ALA A 76 -0.13 7.95 20.96
CA ALA A 76 0.16 6.67 21.59
C ALA A 76 -1.08 5.79 21.86
N THR A 77 -2.29 6.33 21.74
CA THR A 77 -3.53 5.62 22.13
C THR A 77 -4.67 5.69 21.12
N HIS A 78 -4.54 6.45 20.02
CA HIS A 78 -5.64 6.70 19.08
C HIS A 78 -6.31 5.42 18.57
N ASP A 79 -5.51 4.37 18.36
CA ASP A 79 -5.94 3.07 17.87
C ASP A 79 -6.10 2.00 18.96
N VAL A 80 -6.06 2.36 20.25
CA VAL A 80 -6.04 1.40 21.37
C VAL A 80 -7.27 0.47 21.38
N GLY A 81 -8.40 0.91 20.81
CA GLY A 81 -9.59 0.07 20.67
C GLY A 81 -9.39 -1.16 19.79
N LYS A 82 -8.34 -1.19 18.95
CA LYS A 82 -7.95 -2.37 18.16
C LYS A 82 -7.37 -3.49 19.01
N ALA A 83 -7.08 -3.24 20.30
CA ALA A 83 -6.83 -4.32 21.27
C ALA A 83 -8.09 -5.16 21.52
N VAL A 84 -9.28 -4.58 21.36
CA VAL A 84 -10.58 -5.27 21.48
C VAL A 84 -11.07 -5.71 20.09
N HIS A 85 -10.99 -4.81 19.11
CA HIS A 85 -11.40 -5.06 17.73
C HIS A 85 -10.19 -5.43 16.87
N VAL A 86 -9.53 -6.55 17.20
CA VAL A 86 -8.28 -7.01 16.57
C VAL A 86 -8.39 -7.15 15.05
N ALA A 87 -9.57 -7.49 14.53
CA ALA A 87 -9.84 -7.57 13.09
C ALA A 87 -9.63 -6.23 12.36
N GLU A 88 -9.79 -5.09 13.05
CA GLU A 88 -9.58 -3.75 12.50
C GLU A 88 -8.09 -3.33 12.47
N LEU A 89 -7.16 -4.24 12.83
CA LEU A 89 -5.72 -4.02 12.64
C LEU A 89 -5.26 -4.13 11.18
N SER A 90 -5.95 -4.95 10.40
CA SER A 90 -5.68 -5.19 8.98
C SER A 90 -6.92 -5.04 8.10
N GLY A 91 -8.12 -5.15 8.67
CA GLY A 91 -9.38 -4.94 7.96
C GLY A 91 -10.00 -3.56 8.19
N PRO A 92 -10.99 -3.17 7.36
CA PRO A 92 -11.73 -1.94 7.54
C PRO A 92 -12.61 -1.98 8.79
N GLY A 93 -12.84 -0.82 9.40
CA GLY A 93 -13.77 -0.68 10.53
C GLY A 93 -13.50 0.59 11.32
N SER A 94 -14.49 0.97 12.12
CA SER A 94 -14.43 2.13 13.02
C SER A 94 -14.93 1.80 14.42
N SER A 95 -15.10 0.51 14.75
CA SER A 95 -15.59 0.09 16.07
C SER A 95 -14.54 0.37 17.14
N HIS A 96 -13.26 0.31 16.77
CA HIS A 96 -12.14 0.66 17.64
C HIS A 96 -12.20 2.10 18.17
N GLU A 97 -12.82 3.03 17.45
CA GLU A 97 -12.89 4.43 17.89
C GLU A 97 -13.68 4.56 19.20
N LYS A 98 -14.91 4.04 19.20
CA LYS A 98 -15.77 4.03 20.39
C LYS A 98 -15.19 3.12 21.48
N ALA A 99 -14.75 1.92 21.11
CA ALA A 99 -14.20 0.95 22.06
C ALA A 99 -12.93 1.48 22.73
N GLY A 100 -12.04 2.13 21.98
CA GLY A 100 -10.81 2.72 22.50
C GLY A 100 -11.10 3.83 23.50
N ARG A 101 -12.05 4.72 23.21
CA ARG A 101 -12.50 5.74 24.16
C ARG A 101 -13.05 5.12 25.44
N GLU A 102 -13.95 4.14 25.34
CA GLU A 102 -14.53 3.46 26.51
C GLU A 102 -13.46 2.73 27.33
N LEU A 103 -12.48 2.11 26.65
CA LEU A 103 -11.38 1.40 27.27
C LEU A 103 -10.48 2.35 28.06
N LEU A 104 -10.12 3.51 27.49
CA LEU A 104 -9.31 4.52 28.18
C LEU A 104 -10.03 5.05 29.43
N LEU A 105 -11.33 5.36 29.32
CA LEU A 105 -12.14 5.79 30.47
C LEU A 105 -12.19 4.72 31.56
N ALA A 106 -12.38 3.45 31.19
CA ALA A 106 -12.42 2.34 32.14
C ALA A 106 -11.09 2.13 32.89
N HIS A 107 -9.96 2.51 32.28
CA HIS A 107 -8.64 2.45 32.89
C HIS A 107 -8.24 3.75 33.62
N GLY A 108 -9.19 4.68 33.82
CA GLY A 108 -9.00 5.86 34.65
C GLY A 108 -8.40 7.07 33.92
N PHE A 109 -8.24 7.03 32.60
CA PHE A 109 -7.86 8.19 31.81
C PHE A 109 -9.04 9.16 31.68
N GLY A 110 -8.77 10.46 31.76
CA GLY A 110 -9.80 11.49 31.68
C GLY A 110 -10.46 11.58 30.30
N PRO A 111 -11.69 12.12 30.20
CA PRO A 111 -12.40 12.27 28.93
C PRO A 111 -11.67 13.14 27.92
N GLU A 112 -10.87 14.11 28.39
CA GLU A 112 -10.04 14.95 27.53
C GLU A 112 -8.99 14.14 26.77
N LEU A 113 -8.33 13.19 27.42
CA LEU A 113 -7.34 12.33 26.77
C LEU A 113 -8.00 11.20 25.97
N ALA A 114 -9.09 10.63 26.49
CA ALA A 114 -9.79 9.53 25.82
C ALA A 114 -10.45 9.95 24.51
N ARG A 115 -10.62 11.26 24.25
CA ARG A 115 -11.23 11.77 23.00
C ARG A 115 -10.43 11.39 21.76
N PHE A 116 -9.10 11.36 21.85
CA PHE A 116 -8.23 11.09 20.70
C PHE A 116 -8.48 9.72 20.06
N ALA A 117 -8.89 8.73 20.85
CA ALA A 117 -9.29 7.43 20.32
C ALA A 117 -10.51 7.52 19.39
N GLY A 118 -11.39 8.50 19.59
CA GLY A 118 -12.59 8.69 18.79
C GLY A 118 -12.56 9.86 17.79
N THR A 119 -11.53 10.70 17.79
CA THR A 119 -11.47 11.91 16.93
C THR A 119 -10.43 11.81 15.82
N HIS A 120 -9.48 10.88 15.89
CA HIS A 120 -8.37 10.79 14.94
C HIS A 120 -8.80 10.45 13.49
N GLY A 121 -9.96 9.83 13.30
CA GLY A 121 -10.60 9.58 11.99
C GLY A 121 -11.52 10.71 11.50
N ALA A 122 -11.84 11.68 12.37
CA ALA A 122 -12.87 12.69 12.14
C ALA A 122 -12.41 14.10 12.57
N TRP A 123 -11.58 14.73 11.73
CA TRP A 123 -10.90 16.00 12.02
C TRP A 123 -11.60 17.28 11.50
N THR A 124 -12.82 17.17 10.96
CA THR A 124 -13.60 18.33 10.46
C THR A 124 -14.65 18.83 11.46
N GLY A 125 -14.77 18.19 12.63
CA GLY A 125 -15.75 18.55 13.64
C GLY A 125 -15.45 19.91 14.30
N PRO A 126 -16.48 20.63 14.79
CA PRO A 126 -16.31 21.94 15.43
C PRO A 126 -15.54 21.89 16.76
N ALA A 127 -15.44 20.72 17.39
CA ALA A 127 -14.73 20.50 18.64
C ALA A 127 -13.25 20.12 18.47
N VAL A 128 -12.77 19.95 17.24
CA VAL A 128 -11.40 19.51 16.94
C VAL A 128 -10.42 20.61 17.31
N THR A 129 -9.44 20.32 18.17
CA THR A 129 -8.38 21.26 18.57
C THR A 129 -7.15 21.12 17.68
N LEU A 130 -6.12 21.96 17.88
CA LEU A 130 -4.86 21.77 17.16
C LEU A 130 -4.21 20.43 17.53
N GLU A 131 -4.33 20.02 18.79
CA GLU A 131 -3.84 18.74 19.28
C GLU A 131 -4.48 17.56 18.52
N ASP A 132 -5.80 17.59 18.30
CA ASP A 132 -6.51 16.56 17.52
C ASP A 132 -6.00 16.50 16.07
N LEU A 133 -5.72 17.66 15.46
CA LEU A 133 -5.16 17.74 14.12
C LEU A 133 -3.72 17.19 14.06
N LEU A 134 -2.90 17.45 15.08
CA LEU A 134 -1.53 16.94 15.14
C LEU A 134 -1.49 15.41 15.34
N VAL A 135 -2.38 14.86 16.17
CA VAL A 135 -2.54 13.40 16.31
C VAL A 135 -2.97 12.77 14.99
N SER A 136 -3.98 13.36 14.33
CA SER A 136 -4.45 12.89 13.01
C SER A 136 -3.35 12.98 11.96
N THR A 137 -2.57 14.07 11.97
CA THR A 137 -1.45 14.29 11.03
C THR A 137 -0.37 13.24 11.26
N ALA A 138 -0.03 12.93 12.52
CA ALA A 138 0.94 11.89 12.85
C ALA A 138 0.51 10.52 12.28
N ASP A 139 -0.77 10.16 12.43
CA ASP A 139 -1.34 8.91 11.90
C ASP A 139 -1.37 8.83 10.36
N LYS A 140 -1.29 9.96 9.64
CA LYS A 140 -1.15 9.92 8.17
C LYS A 140 0.32 9.92 7.75
N ILE A 141 1.12 10.82 8.32
CA ILE A 141 2.48 11.04 7.84
C ILE A 141 3.48 9.94 8.26
N TRP A 142 3.17 9.12 9.28
CA TRP A 142 4.07 8.03 9.66
C TRP A 142 4.34 7.05 8.50
N LYS A 143 3.36 6.86 7.61
CA LYS A 143 3.46 6.08 6.36
C LYS A 143 3.57 6.95 5.10
N ASN A 144 4.03 8.19 5.24
CA ASN A 144 4.17 9.17 4.17
C ASN A 144 2.86 9.50 3.41
N LYS A 145 1.70 9.36 4.07
CA LYS A 145 0.41 9.76 3.47
C LYS A 145 0.16 11.25 3.69
N ARG A 146 0.14 12.01 2.60
CA ARG A 146 -0.24 13.44 2.57
C ARG A 146 -1.75 13.59 2.47
N VAL A 147 -2.31 14.54 3.20
CA VAL A 147 -3.77 14.81 3.23
C VAL A 147 -3.98 16.32 3.20
N PRO A 148 -4.11 16.93 2.00
CA PRO A 148 -4.14 18.38 1.83
C PRO A 148 -5.17 19.08 2.72
N GLU A 149 -6.37 18.50 2.88
CA GLU A 149 -7.44 19.10 3.70
C GLU A 149 -7.09 19.14 5.20
N LEU A 150 -6.38 18.13 5.70
CA LEU A 150 -5.91 18.09 7.09
C LEU A 150 -4.75 19.07 7.29
N GLU A 151 -3.83 19.12 6.34
CA GLU A 151 -2.69 20.04 6.34
C GLU A 151 -3.17 21.51 6.34
N ASP A 152 -4.19 21.82 5.56
CA ASP A 152 -4.83 23.13 5.51
C ASP A 152 -5.43 23.54 6.87
N LEU A 153 -6.07 22.59 7.57
CA LEU A 153 -6.62 22.82 8.90
C LEU A 153 -5.51 23.09 9.93
N VAL A 154 -4.40 22.34 9.87
CA VAL A 154 -3.23 22.58 10.74
C VAL A 154 -2.66 23.97 10.50
N VAL A 155 -2.40 24.33 9.23
CA VAL A 155 -1.89 25.66 8.85
C VAL A 155 -2.84 26.76 9.34
N THR A 156 -4.14 26.60 9.13
CA THR A 156 -5.15 27.57 9.57
C THR A 156 -5.12 27.78 11.09
N ARG A 157 -4.98 26.71 11.88
CA ARG A 157 -4.90 26.81 13.35
C ARG A 157 -3.60 27.46 13.81
N LEU A 158 -2.47 27.15 13.18
CA LEU A 158 -1.18 27.77 13.49
C LEU A 158 -1.17 29.27 13.16
N VAL A 159 -1.73 29.67 12.01
CA VAL A 159 -1.84 31.09 11.63
C VAL A 159 -2.70 31.86 12.63
N ARG A 160 -3.88 31.33 12.99
CA ARG A 160 -4.76 31.96 13.98
C ARG A 160 -4.12 32.11 15.35
N ALA A 161 -3.40 31.08 15.80
CA ALA A 161 -2.84 31.08 17.14
C ALA A 161 -1.62 32.00 17.31
N THR A 162 -0.96 32.40 16.21
CA THR A 162 0.18 33.33 16.25
C THR A 162 -0.23 34.81 16.18
N GLY A 163 -1.53 35.11 16.08
CA GLY A 163 -2.02 36.50 16.01
C GLY A 163 -1.56 37.27 14.78
N ARG A 164 -1.05 36.58 13.74
CA ARG A 164 -0.66 37.17 12.44
C ARG A 164 -1.86 37.47 11.53
N GLU A 165 -3.04 37.70 12.11
CA GLU A 165 -4.16 38.30 11.40
C GLU A 165 -3.99 39.82 11.41
N GLY A 166 -3.41 40.35 10.32
CA GLY A 166 -3.54 41.77 9.94
C GLY A 166 -2.39 42.70 10.34
N GLU A 167 -1.44 42.89 9.42
CA GLU A 167 -0.89 44.23 9.14
C GLU A 167 -1.18 44.60 7.67
N GLU A 168 -2.09 45.57 7.54
CA GLU A 168 -2.65 46.24 6.35
C GLU A 168 -1.89 46.14 5.01
N GLY A 169 -2.42 45.31 4.11
CA GLY A 169 -2.44 45.54 2.67
C GLY A 169 -3.51 46.56 2.30
N ARG A 170 -3.11 47.82 2.20
CA ARG A 170 -3.85 48.98 1.71
C ARG A 170 -4.63 48.67 0.41
N LYS A 171 -5.96 48.91 0.42
CA LYS A 171 -6.91 48.91 -0.72
C LYS A 171 -6.26 48.94 -2.12
N GLY A 172 -6.40 47.86 -2.89
CA GLY A 172 -6.17 47.85 -4.32
C GLY A 172 -6.56 46.52 -5.00
N GLN A 173 -7.69 46.55 -5.72
CA GLN A 173 -8.12 45.64 -6.80
C GLN A 173 -8.17 44.11 -6.60
N GLU A 174 -9.30 43.55 -7.05
CA GLU A 174 -9.66 42.13 -7.14
C GLU A 174 -8.48 41.23 -7.54
N GLY A 175 -8.11 40.29 -6.65
CA GLY A 175 -7.06 39.29 -6.88
C GLY A 175 -6.25 38.80 -5.66
N GLU A 176 -6.53 39.24 -4.43
CA GLU A 176 -5.70 38.97 -3.24
C GLU A 176 -6.34 38.04 -2.17
N GLU A 177 -7.03 36.96 -2.54
CA GLU A 177 -7.46 35.93 -1.56
C GLU A 177 -6.35 34.93 -1.18
N GLY A 178 -5.15 35.07 -1.74
CA GLY A 178 -4.12 34.03 -1.64
C GLY A 178 -3.02 34.24 -0.61
N ARG A 179 -2.81 35.42 0.01
CA ARG A 179 -1.50 35.73 0.65
C ARG A 179 -1.36 35.39 2.14
N GLU A 180 -2.44 35.07 2.84
CA GLU A 180 -2.38 34.74 4.27
C GLU A 180 -1.95 33.28 4.48
N GLY A 181 -0.84 33.04 5.18
CA GLY A 181 -0.41 31.69 5.59
C GLY A 181 0.54 30.93 4.64
N TRP A 182 1.06 31.53 3.56
CA TRP A 182 2.01 30.85 2.66
C TRP A 182 3.30 30.39 3.34
N VAL A 183 3.84 31.20 4.25
CA VAL A 183 5.08 30.89 4.97
C VAL A 183 4.86 29.71 5.91
N GLU A 184 3.72 29.67 6.58
CA GLU A 184 3.29 28.57 7.45
C GLU A 184 3.03 27.31 6.64
N ARG A 185 2.36 27.41 5.49
CA ARG A 185 2.12 26.29 4.57
C ARG A 185 3.41 25.66 4.08
N LEU A 186 4.36 26.46 3.59
CA LEU A 186 5.64 25.96 3.12
C LEU A 186 6.42 25.28 4.25
N ALA A 187 6.40 25.87 5.45
CA ALA A 187 7.11 25.32 6.60
C ALA A 187 6.49 23.98 7.08
N VAL A 188 5.16 23.83 7.00
CA VAL A 188 4.47 22.55 7.26
C VAL A 188 4.79 21.54 6.16
N ASP A 189 4.80 21.94 4.89
CA ASP A 189 5.15 21.06 3.77
C ASP A 189 6.57 20.49 3.91
N GLU A 190 7.57 21.34 4.14
CA GLU A 190 8.96 20.93 4.38
C GLU A 190 9.11 20.00 5.60
N LEU A 191 8.34 20.24 6.67
CA LEU A 191 8.29 19.38 7.84
C LEU A 191 7.75 18.00 7.49
N LEU A 192 6.61 17.94 6.80
CA LEU A 192 5.95 16.68 6.46
C LEU A 192 6.75 15.89 5.44
N GLU A 193 7.38 16.54 4.47
CA GLU A 193 8.31 15.88 3.53
C GLU A 193 9.48 15.23 4.28
N ARG A 194 10.13 15.96 5.19
CA ARG A 194 11.24 15.43 6.00
C ARG A 194 10.83 14.26 6.88
N ILE A 195 9.69 14.36 7.57
CA ILE A 195 9.18 13.27 8.42
C ILE A 195 8.79 12.07 7.55
N GLY A 196 8.10 12.33 6.43
CA GLY A 196 7.61 11.33 5.48
C GLY A 196 8.74 10.52 4.86
N GLY A 197 9.90 11.11 4.61
CA GLY A 197 11.10 10.41 4.11
C GLY A 197 11.60 9.26 5.02
N GLY A 198 11.19 9.20 6.28
CA GLY A 198 11.48 8.09 7.20
C GLY A 198 10.42 6.99 7.26
N ALA A 199 9.41 7.01 6.39
CA ALA A 199 8.26 6.11 6.47
C ALA A 199 8.62 4.64 6.27
N ASP A 200 9.50 4.33 5.32
CA ASP A 200 9.90 2.96 5.00
C ASP A 200 10.46 2.23 6.22
N HIS A 201 11.26 2.92 7.05
CA HIS A 201 11.79 2.36 8.29
C HIS A 201 10.71 2.06 9.32
N ARG A 202 9.69 2.93 9.44
CA ARG A 202 8.56 2.73 10.37
C ARG A 202 7.65 1.58 9.90
N LEU A 203 7.41 1.50 8.59
CA LEU A 203 6.66 0.40 7.97
C LEU A 203 7.39 -0.93 8.16
N ALA A 204 8.70 -0.99 7.90
CA ALA A 204 9.51 -2.20 8.14
C ALA A 204 9.51 -2.62 9.63
N PHE A 205 9.58 -1.65 10.55
CA PHE A 205 9.47 -1.93 11.98
C PHE A 205 8.12 -2.54 12.35
N GLN A 206 7.01 -1.96 11.88
CA GLN A 206 5.68 -2.51 12.12
C GLN A 206 5.52 -3.89 11.47
N ALA A 207 6.03 -4.10 10.26
CA ALA A 207 5.97 -5.36 9.53
C ALA A 207 6.70 -6.51 10.26
N SER A 208 7.68 -6.20 11.12
CA SER A 208 8.33 -7.19 12.01
C SER A 208 7.37 -7.80 13.04
N PHE A 209 6.16 -7.26 13.17
CA PHE A 209 5.07 -7.74 14.02
C PHE A 209 3.84 -7.98 13.14
N PRO A 210 3.67 -9.19 12.57
CA PRO A 210 2.50 -9.50 11.76
C PRO A 210 1.23 -9.38 12.62
N ALA A 211 0.11 -9.03 11.97
CA ALA A 211 -1.18 -9.03 12.65
C ALA A 211 -1.45 -10.46 13.16
N PRO A 212 -2.11 -10.63 14.32
CA PRO A 212 -2.57 -11.95 14.70
C PRO A 212 -3.44 -12.48 13.56
N VAL A 213 -3.00 -13.57 12.91
CA VAL A 213 -3.90 -14.39 12.09
C VAL A 213 -5.04 -14.74 13.04
N ALA A 214 -6.23 -14.21 12.80
CA ALA A 214 -7.34 -14.38 13.72
C ALA A 214 -7.48 -15.88 14.01
N GLY A 215 -7.22 -16.29 15.24
CA GLY A 215 -7.41 -17.66 15.65
C GLY A 215 -8.88 -17.97 15.53
N PHE A 216 -9.27 -18.64 14.44
CA PHE A 216 -10.66 -19.02 14.23
C PHE A 216 -11.03 -20.07 15.27
N ALA A 217 -12.12 -19.82 16.00
CA ALA A 217 -12.82 -20.89 16.70
C ALA A 217 -13.06 -22.03 15.70
N GLU A 218 -12.75 -23.27 16.08
CA GLU A 218 -13.01 -24.45 15.25
C GLU A 218 -14.45 -24.39 14.71
N GLY A 219 -14.59 -24.19 13.39
CA GLY A 219 -15.88 -24.15 12.68
C GLY A 219 -16.42 -22.76 12.30
N ALA A 220 -15.75 -21.65 12.60
CA ALA A 220 -16.13 -20.32 12.10
C ALA A 220 -15.50 -20.01 10.72
N GLU A 221 -16.30 -19.47 9.79
CA GLU A 221 -15.83 -19.10 8.45
C GLU A 221 -14.85 -17.91 8.50
N HIS A 222 -13.78 -17.98 7.70
CA HIS A 222 -12.75 -16.94 7.62
C HIS A 222 -13.35 -15.58 7.15
N PRO A 223 -13.07 -14.43 7.79
CA PRO A 223 -13.61 -13.12 7.46
C PRO A 223 -13.40 -12.72 6.00
N VAL A 224 -12.21 -12.99 5.45
CA VAL A 224 -11.93 -12.75 4.02
C VAL A 224 -12.75 -13.68 3.12
N VAL A 225 -12.97 -14.93 3.51
CA VAL A 225 -13.84 -15.86 2.75
C VAL A 225 -15.27 -15.34 2.77
N ARG A 226 -15.79 -14.93 3.94
CA ARG A 226 -17.11 -14.30 4.05
C ARG A 226 -17.20 -13.03 3.19
N PHE A 227 -16.21 -12.16 3.27
CA PHE A 227 -16.14 -10.93 2.47
C PHE A 227 -16.16 -11.22 0.96
N LEU A 228 -15.40 -12.21 0.50
CA LEU A 228 -15.44 -12.65 -0.91
C LEU A 228 -16.82 -13.18 -1.30
N ARG A 229 -17.54 -13.87 -0.41
CA ARG A 229 -18.92 -14.29 -0.67
C ARG A 229 -19.88 -13.11 -0.77
N GLU A 230 -19.71 -12.07 0.05
CA GLU A 230 -20.50 -10.83 -0.01
C GLU A 230 -20.24 -10.08 -1.33
N VAL A 231 -18.97 -9.96 -1.74
CA VAL A 231 -18.59 -9.38 -3.04
C VAL A 231 -19.17 -10.20 -4.20
N ALA A 232 -19.11 -11.53 -4.12
CA ALA A 232 -19.64 -12.43 -5.15
C ALA A 232 -21.17 -12.29 -5.30
N ALA A 233 -21.90 -12.18 -4.17
CA ALA A 233 -23.35 -12.00 -4.19
C ALA A 233 -23.75 -10.69 -4.89
N ASP A 234 -23.01 -9.61 -4.65
CA ASP A 234 -23.30 -8.30 -5.26
C ASP A 234 -23.09 -8.27 -6.78
N VAL A 235 -22.25 -9.14 -7.32
CA VAL A 235 -22.04 -9.30 -8.78
C VAL A 235 -22.89 -10.42 -9.38
N GLY A 236 -23.81 -11.01 -8.59
CA GLY A 236 -24.76 -12.01 -9.06
C GLY A 236 -24.21 -13.44 -9.17
N ILE A 237 -23.12 -13.76 -8.46
CA ILE A 237 -22.63 -15.14 -8.37
C ILE A 237 -23.35 -15.85 -7.22
N ASP A 238 -24.26 -16.76 -7.59
CA ASP A 238 -24.95 -17.64 -6.63
C ASP A 238 -24.03 -18.79 -6.18
N ALA A 239 -23.98 -19.05 -4.86
CA ALA A 239 -23.18 -20.11 -4.25
C ALA A 239 -21.68 -20.10 -4.69
N PRO A 240 -20.93 -19.02 -4.39
CA PRO A 240 -19.57 -18.85 -4.87
C PRO A 240 -18.63 -19.96 -4.37
N GLU A 241 -17.83 -20.48 -5.29
CA GLU A 241 -16.70 -21.35 -4.98
C GLU A 241 -15.53 -20.48 -4.52
N VAL A 242 -15.15 -20.64 -3.25
CA VAL A 242 -14.08 -19.88 -2.61
C VAL A 242 -13.09 -20.84 -2.02
N GLU A 243 -11.82 -20.63 -2.33
CA GLU A 243 -10.71 -21.43 -1.85
C GLU A 243 -9.70 -20.58 -1.08
N ARG A 244 -8.94 -21.24 -0.20
CA ARG A 244 -7.89 -20.64 0.61
C ARG A 244 -6.72 -21.62 0.70
N THR A 245 -5.52 -21.12 0.46
CA THR A 245 -4.27 -21.80 0.79
C THR A 245 -3.35 -20.86 1.57
N VAL A 246 -2.26 -21.41 2.11
CA VAL A 246 -1.20 -20.63 2.77
C VAL A 246 0.02 -20.66 1.86
N THR A 247 0.58 -19.50 1.55
CA THR A 247 1.80 -19.38 0.74
C THR A 247 3.03 -19.84 1.54
N PRO A 248 4.17 -20.12 0.87
CA PRO A 248 5.44 -20.42 1.54
C PRO A 248 5.96 -19.33 2.50
N GLY A 249 5.43 -18.11 2.38
CA GLY A 249 5.72 -16.96 3.24
C GLY A 249 4.75 -16.78 4.41
N ASP A 250 3.92 -17.79 4.72
CA ASP A 250 2.92 -17.76 5.79
C ASP A 250 1.84 -16.68 5.60
N LEU A 251 1.52 -16.35 4.34
CA LEU A 251 0.42 -15.47 3.96
C LEU A 251 -0.76 -16.28 3.45
N ASP A 252 -1.97 -15.80 3.68
CA ASP A 252 -3.15 -16.43 3.11
C ASP A 252 -3.40 -15.95 1.68
N LEU A 253 -3.53 -16.92 0.77
CA LEU A 253 -3.99 -16.71 -0.59
C LEU A 253 -5.43 -17.22 -0.72
N TYR A 254 -6.34 -16.31 -1.03
CA TYR A 254 -7.75 -16.61 -1.27
C TYR A 254 -8.03 -16.58 -2.76
N GLY A 255 -9.07 -17.30 -3.20
CA GLY A 255 -9.55 -17.25 -4.57
C GLY A 255 -11.05 -17.38 -4.64
N LEU A 256 -11.68 -16.52 -5.42
CA LEU A 256 -13.09 -16.60 -5.79
C LEU A 256 -13.17 -17.03 -7.26
N ARG A 257 -13.86 -18.15 -7.52
CA ARG A 257 -14.07 -18.59 -8.90
C ARG A 257 -15.16 -17.78 -9.56
N CYS A 258 -14.86 -17.25 -10.74
CA CYS A 258 -15.76 -16.49 -11.58
C CYS A 258 -16.14 -17.27 -12.85
N PRO A 259 -17.39 -17.12 -13.33
CA PRO A 259 -17.89 -17.89 -14.47
C PRO A 259 -17.25 -17.47 -15.80
N ASP A 260 -16.86 -16.20 -15.93
CA ASP A 260 -16.28 -15.62 -17.13
C ASP A 260 -15.40 -14.40 -16.80
N ALA A 261 -14.74 -13.87 -17.84
CA ALA A 261 -13.79 -12.77 -17.71
C ALA A 261 -14.46 -11.42 -17.39
N GLU A 262 -15.73 -11.22 -17.80
CA GLU A 262 -16.45 -9.97 -17.54
C GLU A 262 -16.79 -9.86 -16.05
N VAL A 263 -17.27 -10.95 -15.46
CA VAL A 263 -17.52 -11.02 -14.02
C VAL A 263 -16.22 -10.94 -13.22
N ALA A 264 -15.17 -11.66 -13.63
CA ALA A 264 -13.87 -11.60 -12.96
C ALA A 264 -13.28 -10.19 -12.95
N ASP A 265 -13.40 -9.47 -14.06
CA ASP A 265 -12.94 -8.08 -14.18
C ASP A 265 -13.72 -7.13 -13.26
N ALA A 266 -15.05 -7.26 -13.22
CA ALA A 266 -15.90 -6.46 -12.33
C ALA A 266 -15.54 -6.67 -10.84
N VAL A 267 -15.30 -7.93 -10.45
CA VAL A 267 -14.84 -8.27 -9.10
C VAL A 267 -13.45 -7.69 -8.84
N TRP A 268 -12.51 -7.83 -9.77
CA TRP A 268 -11.15 -7.30 -9.63
C TRP A 268 -11.15 -5.78 -9.44
N LEU A 269 -11.89 -5.04 -10.28
CA LEU A 269 -12.02 -3.57 -10.17
C LEU A 269 -12.55 -3.16 -8.79
N ARG A 270 -13.56 -3.88 -8.29
CA ARG A 270 -14.14 -3.61 -6.97
C ARG A 270 -13.15 -3.89 -5.84
N LEU A 271 -12.49 -5.04 -5.85
CA LEU A 271 -11.49 -5.39 -4.84
C LEU A 271 -10.29 -4.44 -4.88
N ARG A 272 -9.86 -4.01 -6.06
CA ARG A 272 -8.79 -3.03 -6.23
C ARG A 272 -9.13 -1.70 -5.58
N ALA A 273 -10.39 -1.24 -5.73
CA ALA A 273 -10.85 -0.01 -5.09
C ALA A 273 -10.84 -0.11 -3.55
N LEU A 274 -10.93 -1.33 -3.00
CA LEU A 274 -10.92 -1.61 -1.55
C LEU A 274 -9.53 -1.91 -1.01
N HIS A 275 -8.50 -2.04 -1.86
CA HIS A 275 -7.13 -2.30 -1.42
C HIS A 275 -6.60 -1.27 -0.39
N PRO A 276 -6.82 0.06 -0.54
CA PRO A 276 -6.34 1.03 0.46
C PRO A 276 -6.90 0.83 1.87
N ASP A 277 -8.07 0.19 1.98
CA ASP A 277 -8.78 -0.04 3.24
C ASP A 277 -8.57 -1.46 3.79
N THR A 278 -8.23 -2.42 2.93
CA THR A 278 -8.11 -3.85 3.28
C THR A 278 -6.68 -4.36 3.31
N GLY A 279 -5.74 -3.69 2.64
CA GLY A 279 -4.38 -4.20 2.42
C GLY A 279 -4.31 -5.45 1.52
N LEU A 280 -5.44 -5.87 0.95
CA LEU A 280 -5.55 -7.09 0.14
C LEU A 280 -5.54 -6.74 -1.35
N TRP A 281 -4.51 -7.16 -2.08
CA TRP A 281 -4.41 -6.89 -3.51
C TRP A 281 -5.04 -8.01 -4.34
N PRO A 282 -5.96 -7.69 -5.27
CA PRO A 282 -6.55 -8.68 -6.15
C PRO A 282 -5.72 -8.90 -7.42
N PHE A 283 -5.74 -10.13 -7.93
CA PHE A 283 -5.23 -10.45 -9.26
C PHE A 283 -6.01 -11.60 -9.88
N LEU A 284 -6.08 -11.63 -11.20
CA LEU A 284 -6.70 -12.74 -11.92
C LEU A 284 -5.71 -13.87 -12.14
N SER A 285 -6.20 -15.11 -12.08
CA SER A 285 -5.45 -16.29 -12.48
C SER A 285 -6.36 -17.34 -13.10
N HIS A 286 -5.79 -18.20 -13.93
CA HIS A 286 -6.44 -19.44 -14.33
C HIS A 286 -6.18 -20.59 -13.36
N TRP A 287 -5.27 -20.40 -12.41
CA TRP A 287 -4.94 -21.37 -11.38
C TRP A 287 -5.77 -21.11 -10.13
N SER A 288 -6.33 -22.17 -9.54
CA SER A 288 -6.88 -22.07 -8.20
C SER A 288 -5.76 -21.73 -7.19
N PRO A 289 -6.07 -21.05 -6.07
CA PRO A 289 -5.14 -20.94 -4.94
C PRO A 289 -4.53 -22.27 -4.49
N THR A 290 -5.31 -23.36 -4.48
CA THR A 290 -4.84 -24.67 -4.00
C THR A 290 -4.03 -25.44 -5.04
N GLU A 291 -4.14 -25.05 -6.31
CA GLU A 291 -3.35 -25.58 -7.44
C GLU A 291 -2.06 -24.76 -7.68
N TRP A 292 -1.83 -23.71 -6.88
CA TRP A 292 -0.63 -22.89 -7.03
C TRP A 292 0.62 -23.70 -6.68
N GLU A 293 1.47 -23.93 -7.68
CA GLU A 293 2.74 -24.63 -7.49
C GLU A 293 3.78 -23.66 -6.93
N TRP A 294 4.41 -24.05 -5.83
CA TRP A 294 5.45 -23.28 -5.18
C TRP A 294 6.80 -23.92 -5.46
N GLU A 295 7.80 -23.09 -5.70
CA GLU A 295 9.16 -23.59 -5.81
C GLU A 295 9.70 -24.04 -4.44
N GLU A 296 9.98 -25.33 -4.30
CA GLU A 296 10.49 -25.91 -3.05
C GLU A 296 11.87 -25.33 -2.69
N GLY A 297 12.02 -24.84 -1.44
CA GLY A 297 13.33 -24.49 -0.88
C GLY A 297 13.82 -23.06 -1.12
N ARG A 298 13.07 -22.22 -1.85
CA ARG A 298 13.31 -20.77 -1.88
C ARG A 298 12.35 -20.08 -0.91
N HIS A 299 12.77 -19.88 0.34
CA HIS A 299 12.06 -19.01 1.28
C HIS A 299 12.96 -17.80 1.53
N ALA A 300 12.81 -16.75 0.73
CA ALA A 300 13.43 -15.47 1.02
C ALA A 300 12.32 -14.52 1.48
N GLU A 301 12.55 -13.84 2.60
CA GLU A 301 11.71 -12.71 2.97
C GLU A 301 11.69 -11.70 1.80
N PRO A 302 10.52 -11.11 1.48
CA PRO A 302 10.42 -10.11 0.43
C PRO A 302 11.44 -9.00 0.62
N ARG A 303 12.21 -8.71 -0.43
CA ARG A 303 13.21 -7.64 -0.41
C ARG A 303 12.61 -6.34 -0.95
N PRO A 304 13.09 -5.18 -0.49
CA PRO A 304 12.78 -3.91 -1.13
C PRO A 304 13.16 -3.94 -2.62
N ALA A 305 12.38 -3.24 -3.45
CA ALA A 305 12.68 -3.11 -4.87
C ALA A 305 14.02 -2.38 -5.07
N GLU A 306 14.97 -3.02 -5.75
CA GLU A 306 16.24 -2.37 -6.13
C GLU A 306 16.00 -1.33 -7.23
N SER A 307 16.69 -0.19 -7.16
CA SER A 307 16.61 0.86 -8.18
C SER A 307 17.55 0.56 -9.35
N GLY A 308 17.12 0.85 -10.58
CA GLY A 308 17.97 0.76 -11.77
C GLY A 308 18.13 -0.65 -12.35
N VAL A 309 17.36 -1.62 -11.85
CA VAL A 309 17.32 -2.99 -12.39
C VAL A 309 16.90 -2.98 -13.86
N LEU A 310 15.84 -2.25 -14.20
CA LEU A 310 15.35 -2.18 -15.58
C LEU A 310 16.38 -1.56 -16.52
N ALA A 311 17.05 -0.47 -16.08
CA ALA A 311 18.13 0.16 -16.83
C ALA A 311 19.31 -0.80 -17.07
N ALA A 312 19.66 -1.62 -16.06
CA ALA A 312 20.70 -2.63 -16.19
C ALA A 312 20.32 -3.75 -17.17
N ILE A 313 19.06 -4.22 -17.14
CA ILE A 313 18.53 -5.22 -18.08
C ILE A 313 18.60 -4.68 -19.51
N VAL A 314 18.11 -3.45 -19.74
CA VAL A 314 18.16 -2.81 -21.06
C VAL A 314 19.60 -2.65 -21.55
N ALA A 315 20.52 -2.19 -20.69
CA ALA A 315 21.93 -2.03 -21.04
C ALA A 315 22.62 -3.35 -21.45
N SER A 316 22.13 -4.50 -20.94
CA SER A 316 22.67 -5.82 -21.26
C SER A 316 22.26 -6.37 -22.63
N GLN A 317 21.23 -5.79 -23.28
CA GLN A 317 20.56 -6.41 -24.42
C GLN A 317 20.95 -5.85 -25.81
N GLU A 318 21.86 -4.86 -25.91
CA GLU A 318 22.34 -4.19 -27.15
C GLU A 318 21.24 -3.72 -28.17
N ARG A 319 19.95 -3.85 -27.86
CA ARG A 319 18.83 -3.53 -28.76
C ARG A 319 18.23 -2.16 -28.44
N THR A 320 17.99 -1.37 -29.47
CA THR A 320 17.36 -0.05 -29.39
C THR A 320 16.21 0.08 -30.37
N VAL A 321 15.11 0.69 -29.93
CA VAL A 321 13.99 1.08 -30.79
C VAL A 321 14.15 2.55 -31.16
N HIS A 322 13.99 2.88 -32.45
CA HIS A 322 14.03 4.26 -32.93
C HIS A 322 12.63 4.69 -33.38
N GLU A 323 12.15 5.83 -32.90
CA GLU A 323 10.82 6.37 -33.24
C GLU A 323 10.57 6.54 -34.75
N SER A 324 11.65 6.70 -35.52
CA SER A 324 11.64 6.85 -36.97
C SER A 324 11.35 5.55 -37.72
N LYS A 325 11.48 4.41 -37.06
CA LYS A 325 11.16 3.09 -37.61
C LYS A 325 9.74 2.63 -37.29
N MET A 326 9.10 3.25 -36.30
CA MET A 326 7.73 2.93 -35.91
C MET A 326 6.72 3.41 -36.95
N GLY A 327 5.78 2.55 -37.29
CA GLY A 327 4.60 2.82 -38.08
C GLY A 327 3.49 3.55 -37.31
N ALA A 328 2.26 3.29 -37.74
CA ALA A 328 1.05 3.84 -37.12
C ALA A 328 0.74 3.11 -35.82
N LEU A 329 0.44 3.88 -34.76
CA LEU A 329 0.05 3.31 -33.48
C LEU A 329 -1.30 2.61 -33.62
N THR A 330 -1.35 1.32 -33.33
CA THR A 330 -2.56 0.49 -33.36
C THR A 330 -2.66 -0.32 -32.06
N PRO A 331 -2.97 0.36 -30.93
CA PRO A 331 -2.95 -0.27 -29.62
C PRO A 331 -3.89 -1.48 -29.54
N TYR A 332 -3.48 -2.52 -28.84
CA TYR A 332 -4.35 -3.65 -28.52
C TYR A 332 -5.55 -3.23 -27.69
N ALA A 333 -6.69 -3.88 -27.93
CA ALA A 333 -7.83 -3.73 -27.04
C ALA A 333 -7.52 -4.34 -25.66
N ARG A 334 -8.14 -3.80 -24.62
CA ARG A 334 -8.01 -4.31 -23.25
C ARG A 334 -8.32 -5.80 -23.20
N GLY A 335 -7.42 -6.58 -22.61
CA GLY A 335 -7.57 -8.05 -22.48
C GLY A 335 -7.40 -8.87 -23.77
N GLU A 336 -7.14 -8.25 -24.93
CA GLU A 336 -7.11 -8.94 -26.23
C GLU A 336 -6.06 -10.08 -26.26
N LEU A 337 -4.83 -9.80 -25.84
CA LEU A 337 -3.74 -10.79 -25.84
C LEU A 337 -3.97 -11.91 -24.82
N LEU A 338 -4.47 -11.57 -23.63
CA LEU A 338 -4.81 -12.55 -22.60
C LEU A 338 -5.89 -13.52 -23.10
N ALA A 339 -6.96 -12.99 -23.70
CA ALA A 339 -8.03 -13.80 -24.28
C ALA A 339 -7.52 -14.72 -25.41
N ARG A 340 -6.57 -14.26 -26.23
CA ARG A 340 -5.95 -15.10 -27.27
C ARG A 340 -5.17 -16.27 -26.68
N ARG A 341 -4.40 -16.04 -25.61
CA ARG A 341 -3.60 -17.07 -24.95
C ARG A 341 -4.49 -18.13 -24.28
N PHE A 342 -5.59 -17.70 -23.65
CA PHE A 342 -6.39 -18.56 -22.78
C PHE A 342 -7.84 -18.80 -23.24
N ALA A 343 -8.12 -18.66 -24.54
CA ALA A 343 -9.45 -18.85 -25.12
C ALA A 343 -10.14 -20.20 -24.79
N HIS A 344 -9.39 -21.21 -24.33
CA HIS A 344 -9.88 -22.58 -24.11
C HIS A 344 -9.44 -23.21 -22.77
N VAL A 345 -9.15 -22.42 -21.73
CA VAL A 345 -8.75 -22.99 -20.43
C VAL A 345 -9.97 -23.62 -19.72
N PRO A 346 -10.01 -24.95 -19.52
CA PRO A 346 -11.08 -25.60 -18.78
C PRO A 346 -10.81 -25.41 -17.29
N GLY A 347 -11.53 -24.49 -16.64
CA GLY A 347 -11.30 -24.22 -15.20
C GLY A 347 -12.04 -23.00 -14.67
N GLY A 348 -12.40 -22.05 -15.54
CA GLY A 348 -12.92 -20.74 -15.12
C GLY A 348 -11.79 -19.77 -14.82
N ILE A 349 -12.13 -18.57 -14.33
CA ILE A 349 -11.15 -17.55 -13.93
C ILE A 349 -11.25 -17.37 -12.43
N TRP A 350 -10.12 -17.40 -11.74
CA TRP A 350 -10.04 -17.10 -10.32
C TRP A 350 -9.68 -15.63 -10.14
N VAL A 351 -10.42 -14.95 -9.26
CA VAL A 351 -9.99 -13.69 -8.68
C VAL A 351 -9.31 -14.02 -7.36
N CYS A 352 -7.99 -13.98 -7.37
CA CYS A 352 -7.16 -14.24 -6.21
C CYS A 352 -6.95 -12.98 -5.38
N LEU A 353 -6.74 -13.14 -4.08
CA LEU A 353 -6.60 -12.06 -3.12
C LEU A 353 -5.54 -12.43 -2.08
N ILE A 354 -4.58 -11.53 -1.84
CA ILE A 354 -3.46 -11.74 -0.91
C ILE A 354 -3.08 -10.42 -0.21
N GLU A 355 -2.59 -10.49 1.02
CA GLU A 355 -2.04 -9.31 1.72
C GLU A 355 -0.78 -8.81 1.00
N ALA A 356 -0.82 -7.56 0.54
CA ALA A 356 0.29 -6.93 -0.16
C ALA A 356 0.22 -5.41 -0.03
N ASP A 357 1.27 -4.79 0.51
CA ASP A 357 1.36 -3.33 0.63
C ASP A 357 1.39 -2.65 -0.75
N LEU A 358 2.01 -3.31 -1.74
CA LEU A 358 2.14 -2.83 -3.11
C LEU A 358 1.83 -3.97 -4.09
N PRO A 359 1.15 -3.69 -5.22
CA PRO A 359 0.87 -4.69 -6.24
C PRO A 359 2.12 -5.29 -6.89
N SER A 360 3.22 -4.54 -6.91
CA SER A 360 4.49 -4.98 -7.48
C SER A 360 5.22 -6.03 -6.63
N THR A 361 4.80 -6.30 -5.38
CA THR A 361 5.43 -7.32 -4.53
C THR A 361 4.96 -8.74 -4.79
N LEU A 362 3.85 -8.89 -5.50
CA LEU A 362 3.23 -10.20 -5.78
C LEU A 362 4.22 -11.24 -6.32
N PRO A 363 5.18 -10.92 -7.21
CA PRO A 363 6.15 -11.91 -7.64
C PRO A 363 6.97 -12.55 -6.52
N GLN A 364 7.36 -11.77 -5.51
CA GLN A 364 8.07 -12.29 -4.35
C GLN A 364 7.16 -13.07 -3.41
N LEU A 365 5.91 -12.62 -3.24
CA LEU A 365 4.96 -13.30 -2.35
C LEU A 365 4.51 -14.66 -2.90
N LEU A 366 4.43 -14.76 -4.24
CA LEU A 366 3.85 -15.90 -4.92
C LEU A 366 4.86 -16.77 -5.68
N HIS A 367 6.14 -16.37 -5.69
CA HIS A 367 7.20 -17.00 -6.48
C HIS A 367 6.77 -17.18 -7.95
N ALA A 368 6.21 -16.13 -8.54
CA ALA A 368 5.59 -16.18 -9.86
C ALA A 368 5.77 -14.84 -10.61
N PRO A 369 5.83 -14.82 -11.96
CA PRO A 369 5.82 -15.98 -12.83
C PRO A 369 7.10 -16.79 -12.66
N PHE A 370 6.98 -18.11 -12.67
CA PHE A 370 8.10 -19.01 -12.90
C PHE A 370 8.59 -18.86 -14.35
N THR A 371 9.80 -18.34 -14.53
CA THR A 371 10.43 -18.16 -15.84
C THR A 371 11.61 -19.12 -16.03
N PRO A 372 11.37 -20.45 -16.20
CA PRO A 372 12.41 -21.47 -16.31
C PRO A 372 13.08 -21.47 -17.69
N GLY A 373 13.76 -20.39 -18.04
CA GLY A 373 14.58 -20.29 -19.26
C GLY A 373 15.90 -19.57 -19.02
N TRP A 374 16.08 -19.01 -17.84
CA TRP A 374 17.26 -18.25 -17.45
C TRP A 374 18.22 -19.11 -16.60
N GLY A 375 18.57 -20.28 -17.14
CA GLY A 375 19.62 -21.15 -16.61
C GLY A 375 21.01 -20.70 -17.09
N SER A 376 22.05 -21.17 -16.42
CA SER A 376 23.48 -20.79 -16.52
C SER A 376 24.14 -20.70 -17.90
N ASP A 377 23.45 -21.07 -18.98
CA ASP A 377 23.95 -21.07 -20.36
C ASP A 377 23.08 -20.23 -21.34
N GLY A 378 22.07 -19.49 -20.84
CA GLY A 378 21.25 -18.58 -21.63
C GLY A 378 21.87 -17.17 -21.81
N PRO A 379 21.44 -16.37 -22.82
CA PRO A 379 22.01 -15.05 -23.09
C PRO A 379 21.69 -13.98 -22.02
N VAL A 380 20.88 -14.29 -21.00
CA VAL A 380 20.43 -13.32 -19.99
C VAL A 380 20.41 -13.96 -18.57
N PRO A 381 20.95 -13.30 -17.52
CA PRO A 381 21.14 -13.88 -16.17
C PRO A 381 19.90 -13.85 -15.27
N GLU A 382 19.50 -15.00 -14.68
CA GLU A 382 18.23 -15.26 -13.94
C GLU A 382 17.54 -14.02 -13.34
N LEU A 383 16.34 -13.70 -13.83
CA LEU A 383 15.47 -12.68 -13.23
C LEU A 383 14.82 -13.27 -11.97
N GLY A 384 15.43 -13.01 -10.81
CA GLY A 384 14.80 -13.32 -9.53
C GLY A 384 13.49 -12.56 -9.32
N TYR A 385 12.62 -13.08 -8.44
CA TYR A 385 11.33 -12.44 -8.11
C TYR A 385 11.48 -11.01 -7.57
N ASP A 386 12.60 -10.71 -6.89
CA ASP A 386 12.98 -9.36 -6.44
C ASP A 386 13.23 -8.40 -7.61
N ARG A 387 13.83 -8.90 -8.69
CA ARG A 387 14.03 -8.13 -9.92
C ARG A 387 12.75 -7.96 -10.73
N HIS A 388 11.87 -8.97 -10.75
CA HIS A 388 10.51 -8.79 -11.29
C HIS A 388 9.80 -7.65 -10.55
N GLN A 389 9.79 -7.68 -9.21
CA GLN A 389 9.23 -6.59 -8.42
C GLN A 389 9.84 -5.23 -8.77
N ALA A 390 11.17 -5.14 -8.90
CA ALA A 390 11.84 -3.87 -9.20
C ALA A 390 11.37 -3.27 -10.53
N VAL A 391 11.28 -4.10 -11.59
CA VAL A 391 10.78 -3.66 -12.90
C VAL A 391 9.32 -3.22 -12.80
N LEU A 392 8.47 -4.03 -12.17
CA LEU A 392 7.06 -3.70 -11.98
C LEU A 392 6.88 -2.41 -11.19
N ARG A 393 7.68 -2.20 -10.14
CA ARG A 393 7.62 -1.01 -9.29
C ARG A 393 8.00 0.26 -10.07
N GLU A 394 9.00 0.20 -10.93
CA GLU A 394 9.35 1.34 -11.79
C GLU A 394 8.20 1.70 -12.74
N TRP A 395 7.56 0.71 -13.38
CA TRP A 395 6.42 0.96 -14.26
C TRP A 395 5.15 1.41 -13.51
N GLU A 396 4.94 0.89 -12.29
CA GLU A 396 3.88 1.34 -11.39
C GLU A 396 4.02 2.83 -11.10
N ILE A 397 5.23 3.28 -10.72
CA ILE A 397 5.51 4.70 -10.43
C ILE A 397 5.29 5.57 -11.68
N ARG A 398 5.81 5.15 -12.85
CA ARG A 398 5.81 5.98 -14.06
C ARG A 398 4.45 6.02 -14.76
N TYR A 399 3.71 4.91 -14.79
CA TYR A 399 2.51 4.77 -15.63
C TYR A 399 1.27 4.29 -14.87
N GLY A 400 1.37 4.03 -13.56
CA GLY A 400 0.30 3.36 -12.82
C GLY A 400 0.06 1.94 -13.35
N ALA A 401 1.10 1.29 -13.86
CA ALA A 401 1.04 -0.09 -14.32
C ALA A 401 1.00 -1.03 -13.11
N VAL A 402 -0.14 -1.67 -12.87
CA VAL A 402 -0.37 -2.54 -11.71
C VAL A 402 -0.69 -3.96 -12.15
N LEU A 403 -0.31 -4.94 -11.34
CA LEU A 403 -0.53 -6.35 -11.65
C LEU A 403 -2.03 -6.66 -11.70
N TYR A 404 -2.47 -7.13 -12.87
CA TYR A 404 -3.87 -7.47 -13.18
C TYR A 404 -4.06 -8.98 -13.26
N TYR A 405 -3.19 -9.70 -13.96
CA TYR A 405 -3.23 -11.16 -14.10
C TYR A 405 -1.85 -11.76 -13.81
N LEU A 406 -1.83 -12.90 -13.13
CA LEU A 406 -0.63 -13.68 -12.86
C LEU A 406 -0.94 -15.18 -12.93
N ALA A 407 -0.17 -15.88 -13.75
CA ALA A 407 -0.09 -17.34 -13.69
C ALA A 407 1.07 -17.74 -12.77
N CYS A 408 0.95 -18.88 -12.07
CA CYS A 408 2.07 -19.47 -11.33
C CYS A 408 3.25 -19.80 -12.26
N THR A 409 2.94 -20.14 -13.52
CA THR A 409 3.92 -20.42 -14.57
C THR A 409 4.41 -19.12 -15.21
N ASP A 410 3.87 -18.73 -16.34
CA ASP A 410 4.68 -18.12 -17.39
C ASP A 410 4.06 -16.83 -17.92
N THR A 411 3.00 -16.34 -17.30
CA THR A 411 2.19 -15.26 -17.87
C THR A 411 1.91 -14.19 -16.81
N LEU A 412 2.11 -12.93 -17.20
CA LEU A 412 1.81 -11.76 -16.38
C LEU A 412 1.13 -10.70 -17.24
N VAL A 413 0.10 -10.04 -16.70
CA VAL A 413 -0.53 -8.88 -17.34
C VAL A 413 -0.63 -7.72 -16.36
N LEU A 414 -0.33 -6.53 -16.85
CA LEU A 414 -0.49 -5.27 -16.12
C LEU A 414 -1.67 -4.47 -16.68
N GLU A 415 -2.48 -3.90 -15.79
CA GLU A 415 -3.41 -2.81 -16.11
C GLU A 415 -2.63 -1.49 -16.01
N VAL A 416 -2.71 -0.66 -17.04
CA VAL A 416 -1.90 0.56 -17.18
C VAL A 416 -2.81 1.78 -17.20
N GLU A 417 -2.77 2.55 -16.11
CA GLU A 417 -3.62 3.73 -15.95
C GLU A 417 -3.24 4.89 -16.88
N ARG A 418 -1.94 5.10 -17.09
CA ARG A 418 -1.38 6.21 -17.87
C ARG A 418 -0.40 5.69 -18.92
N PRO A 419 -0.88 5.00 -19.97
CA PRO A 419 0.00 4.45 -21.00
C PRO A 419 0.76 5.58 -21.72
N PRO A 420 2.03 5.35 -22.14
CA PRO A 420 2.81 6.33 -22.89
C PRO A 420 2.10 6.76 -24.18
N THR A 421 2.02 8.07 -24.42
CA THR A 421 1.43 8.65 -25.63
C THR A 421 2.46 9.34 -26.53
N ASP A 422 3.60 9.75 -25.98
CA ASP A 422 4.70 10.36 -26.72
C ASP A 422 5.53 9.29 -27.45
N ARG A 423 5.91 9.54 -28.72
CA ARG A 423 6.56 8.52 -29.55
C ARG A 423 7.96 8.15 -29.08
N ALA A 424 8.73 9.11 -28.59
CA ALA A 424 10.07 8.84 -28.07
C ALA A 424 9.97 8.01 -26.79
N GLU A 425 9.02 8.35 -25.91
CA GLU A 425 8.73 7.57 -24.71
C GLU A 425 8.21 6.17 -25.04
N ILE A 426 7.33 6.03 -26.03
CA ILE A 426 6.83 4.74 -26.48
C ILE A 426 7.98 3.85 -26.96
N ALA A 427 8.90 4.38 -27.79
CA ALA A 427 10.06 3.63 -28.25
C ALA A 427 10.97 3.19 -27.09
N ARG A 428 11.17 4.07 -26.10
CA ARG A 428 11.97 3.78 -24.91
C ARG A 428 11.34 2.65 -24.08
N VAL A 429 10.04 2.72 -23.82
CA VAL A 429 9.32 1.69 -23.06
C VAL A 429 9.21 0.39 -23.84
N ALA A 430 9.14 0.42 -25.16
CA ALA A 430 9.18 -0.79 -25.98
C ALA A 430 10.50 -1.53 -25.82
N ALA A 431 11.64 -0.81 -25.81
CA ALA A 431 12.95 -1.40 -25.54
C ALA A 431 13.02 -2.02 -24.14
N GLU A 432 12.45 -1.36 -23.13
CA GLU A 432 12.35 -1.90 -21.77
C GLU A 432 11.50 -3.18 -21.70
N GLN A 433 10.29 -3.16 -22.25
CA GLN A 433 9.39 -4.33 -22.24
C GLN A 433 10.01 -5.52 -22.95
N TYR A 434 10.69 -5.28 -24.07
CA TYR A 434 11.37 -6.31 -24.83
C TYR A 434 12.60 -6.85 -24.09
N ALA A 435 13.36 -5.99 -23.41
CA ALA A 435 14.49 -6.43 -22.60
C ALA A 435 14.03 -7.24 -21.36
N TYR A 436 12.86 -6.90 -20.81
CA TYR A 436 12.23 -7.65 -19.73
C TYR A 436 11.68 -9.01 -20.18
N CYS A 437 11.16 -9.09 -21.40
CA CYS A 437 10.53 -10.29 -21.96
C CYS A 437 10.90 -10.41 -23.45
N LEU A 438 11.94 -11.19 -23.73
CA LEU A 438 12.39 -11.43 -25.12
C LEU A 438 11.38 -12.26 -25.92
N ASP A 439 10.57 -13.08 -25.24
CA ASP A 439 9.53 -13.91 -25.84
C ASP A 439 8.32 -13.11 -26.33
N LEU A 440 8.32 -11.79 -26.16
CA LEU A 440 7.37 -10.91 -26.86
C LEU A 440 7.41 -11.11 -28.39
N ASP A 441 8.53 -11.53 -28.97
CA ASP A 441 8.64 -11.93 -30.38
C ASP A 441 7.59 -12.98 -30.78
N GLN A 442 7.25 -13.88 -29.85
CA GLN A 442 6.37 -15.00 -30.10
C GLN A 442 4.88 -14.64 -29.99
N VAL A 443 4.55 -13.56 -29.26
CA VAL A 443 3.17 -13.19 -28.91
C VAL A 443 2.72 -11.84 -29.47
N VAL A 444 3.62 -10.87 -29.54
CA VAL A 444 3.36 -9.52 -30.05
C VAL A 444 4.11 -9.25 -31.36
N GLY A 445 5.39 -9.61 -31.40
CA GLY A 445 6.32 -9.30 -32.49
C GLY A 445 7.59 -8.61 -31.97
N GLY A 446 8.33 -8.00 -32.89
CA GLY A 446 9.58 -7.32 -32.57
C GLY A 446 9.38 -6.04 -31.77
N PRO A 447 10.48 -5.37 -31.39
CA PRO A 447 10.44 -4.14 -30.61
C PRO A 447 9.59 -3.02 -31.23
N GLU A 448 9.57 -2.91 -32.56
CA GLU A 448 8.69 -1.99 -33.29
C GLU A 448 7.20 -2.34 -33.14
N GLU A 449 6.81 -3.62 -33.28
CA GLU A 449 5.42 -4.04 -33.05
C GLU A 449 4.98 -3.86 -31.59
N VAL A 450 5.89 -4.11 -30.63
CA VAL A 450 5.66 -3.82 -29.21
C VAL A 450 5.39 -2.34 -28.99
N ALA A 451 6.19 -1.45 -29.60
CA ALA A 451 6.01 0.00 -29.54
C ALA A 451 4.67 0.44 -30.15
N GLU A 452 4.27 -0.14 -31.28
CA GLU A 452 3.08 0.28 -32.01
C GLU A 452 1.77 -0.21 -31.38
N ARG A 453 1.79 -1.38 -30.73
CA ARG A 453 0.58 -2.11 -30.34
C ARG A 453 0.44 -2.33 -28.84
N GLN A 454 1.52 -2.66 -28.13
CA GLN A 454 1.43 -3.00 -26.71
C GLN A 454 1.66 -1.79 -25.80
N VAL A 455 2.77 -1.07 -25.98
CA VAL A 455 3.13 0.06 -25.11
C VAL A 455 2.00 1.10 -24.96
N PRO A 456 1.34 1.57 -26.05
CA PRO A 456 0.27 2.56 -25.93
C PRO A 456 -1.08 1.96 -25.48
N SER A 457 -1.16 0.66 -25.21
CA SER A 457 -2.40 0.00 -24.77
C SER A 457 -2.56 0.07 -23.25
N GLY A 458 -3.80 -0.07 -22.78
CA GLY A 458 -4.12 -0.13 -21.36
C GLY A 458 -3.73 -1.45 -20.68
N HIS A 459 -3.35 -2.48 -21.43
CA HIS A 459 -2.93 -3.78 -20.89
C HIS A 459 -1.57 -4.21 -21.47
N TRP A 460 -0.56 -4.38 -20.61
CA TRP A 460 0.72 -4.94 -21.03
C TRP A 460 0.78 -6.42 -20.69
N PHE A 461 1.02 -7.25 -21.70
CA PHE A 461 1.04 -8.71 -21.62
C PHE A 461 2.47 -9.23 -21.76
N PHE A 462 2.88 -10.09 -20.85
CA PHE A 462 4.19 -10.73 -20.85
C PHE A 462 4.00 -12.24 -20.73
N TRP A 463 4.77 -12.97 -21.52
CA TRP A 463 4.77 -14.42 -21.54
C TRP A 463 6.18 -14.94 -21.77
N TRP A 464 6.57 -16.00 -21.07
CA TRP A 464 7.88 -16.65 -21.19
C TRP A 464 7.70 -18.14 -21.57
N ASP A 465 8.58 -18.72 -22.38
CA ASP A 465 8.56 -20.16 -22.71
C ASP A 465 9.33 -21.03 -21.71
#